data_AF-A0A6A0H1T7-F1
#
_entry.id   AF-A0A6A0H1T7-F1
#
_cell.length_a   1.000
_cell.length_b   1.000
_cell.length_c   1.000
_cell.angle_alpha   90.00
_cell.angle_beta   90.00
_cell.angle_gamma   90.00
#
_symmetry.space_group_name_H-M   'P 1'
#
loop_
_entity.id
_entity.type
_entity.pdbx_description
1 polymer ?
#
loop_
_entity_poly.entity_id
_entity_poly.type
_entity_poly.pdbx_seq_one_letter_code
_entity_poly.pdbx_strand_id
1 'polypeptide(L)'
;MVELAHFLVTHSVLVVAIQDSKLTEASNIPTFPGYTLVRRDKPIGPRTGDGGLFFIVNHTVLYSPIPSDHLFPGDSTTEHQAISKLFSISIDGAQFHLYNIYIPPPTSCPPGFSPSLSPLLKLDAHNTILMGDFNAHNPAWFSATQGDRAAARGAALINQIDSSQLILLNQVTPTRLP
;
A
#
# COMPACT_ATOMS: atom_id res chain seq x y z
N MET A 1 7.66 -6.92 15.87
CA MET A 1 7.73 -8.09 14.96
C MET A 1 7.14 -9.37 15.54
N VAL A 2 7.43 -9.72 16.81
CA VAL A 2 6.85 -10.91 17.47
C VAL A 2 5.32 -10.87 17.51
N GLU A 3 4.72 -9.75 17.89
CA GLU A 3 3.26 -9.59 17.92
C GLU A 3 2.62 -9.75 16.53
N LEU A 4 3.23 -9.15 15.50
CA LEU A 4 2.77 -9.31 14.12
C LEU A 4 2.85 -10.78 13.68
N ALA A 5 3.95 -11.48 13.97
CA ALA A 5 4.09 -12.91 13.65
C ALA A 5 3.01 -13.76 14.35
N HIS A 6 2.73 -13.48 15.62
CA HIS A 6 1.66 -14.16 16.35
C HIS A 6 0.27 -13.85 15.78
N PHE A 7 0.01 -12.59 15.41
CA PHE A 7 -1.24 -12.18 14.79
C PHE A 7 -1.49 -12.92 13.47
N LEU A 8 -0.48 -13.00 12.61
CA LEU A 8 -0.56 -13.69 11.31
C LEU A 8 -1.02 -15.14 11.47
N VAL A 9 -0.40 -15.88 12.39
CA VAL A 9 -0.73 -17.28 12.67
C VAL A 9 -2.11 -17.42 13.27
N THR A 10 -2.42 -16.62 14.30
CA THR A 10 -3.70 -16.69 15.03
C THR A 10 -4.91 -16.45 14.14
N HIS A 11 -4.77 -15.53 13.17
CA HIS A 11 -5.88 -15.13 12.29
C HIS A 11 -5.81 -15.79 10.90
N SER A 12 -4.90 -16.75 10.70
CA SER A 12 -4.71 -17.43 9.40
C SER A 12 -4.61 -16.45 8.22
N VAL A 13 -3.85 -15.37 8.41
CA VAL A 13 -3.75 -14.30 7.41
C VAL A 13 -3.03 -14.82 6.17
N LEU A 14 -3.55 -14.49 4.98
CA LEU A 14 -2.94 -14.94 3.72
C LEU A 14 -1.88 -13.98 3.20
N VAL A 15 -2.19 -12.68 3.23
CA VAL A 15 -1.31 -11.61 2.76
C VAL A 15 -1.48 -10.40 3.68
N VAL A 16 -0.37 -9.78 4.07
CA VAL A 16 -0.35 -8.48 4.75
C VAL A 16 0.47 -7.49 3.94
N ALA A 17 -0.01 -6.27 3.79
CA ALA A 17 0.74 -5.14 3.26
C ALA A 17 1.16 -4.22 4.42
N ILE A 18 2.46 -4.00 4.58
CA ILE A 18 3.02 -3.08 5.57
C ILE A 18 3.62 -1.87 4.87
N GLN A 19 3.35 -0.70 5.43
CA GLN A 19 3.90 0.59 5.02
C GLN A 19 4.85 1.12 6.09
N ASP A 20 5.73 2.04 5.69
CA ASP A 20 6.67 2.74 6.56
C ASP A 20 7.46 1.80 7.49
N SER A 21 7.95 0.69 6.92
CA SER A 21 8.66 -0.36 7.66
C SER A 21 9.92 0.10 8.40
N LYS A 22 10.48 1.24 7.98
CA LYS A 22 11.78 1.79 8.40
C LYS A 22 12.97 0.87 8.13
N LEU A 23 12.78 -0.20 7.35
CA LEU A 23 13.85 -1.12 7.00
C LEU A 23 14.65 -0.59 5.81
N THR A 24 15.97 -0.81 5.84
CA THR A 24 16.93 -0.46 4.78
C THR A 24 17.67 -1.69 4.29
N GLU A 25 18.33 -1.66 3.14
CA GLU A 25 19.06 -2.84 2.62
C GLU A 25 20.05 -3.45 3.63
N ALA A 26 20.60 -2.63 4.55
CA ALA A 26 21.49 -3.06 5.63
C ALA A 26 20.77 -3.69 6.85
N SER A 27 19.45 -3.53 6.95
CA SER A 27 18.63 -4.07 8.03
C SER A 27 18.45 -5.58 7.90
N ASN A 28 18.58 -6.29 9.02
CA ASN A 28 18.27 -7.71 9.09
C ASN A 28 16.84 -7.99 8.64
N ILE A 29 16.67 -9.00 7.78
CA ILE A 29 15.36 -9.39 7.28
C ILE A 29 14.58 -10.06 8.43
N PRO A 30 13.42 -9.51 8.83
CA PRO A 30 12.58 -10.14 9.83
C PRO A 30 12.04 -11.48 9.33
N THR A 31 11.97 -12.48 10.21
CA THR A 31 11.45 -13.81 9.87
C THR A 31 10.03 -14.00 10.39
N PHE A 32 9.19 -14.64 9.58
CA PHE A 32 7.80 -14.95 9.87
C PHE A 32 7.54 -16.42 9.55
N PRO A 33 7.47 -17.32 10.54
CA PRO A 33 7.32 -18.76 10.29
C PRO A 33 6.06 -19.07 9.45
N GLY A 34 6.24 -19.76 8.31
CA GLY A 34 5.16 -20.07 7.37
C GLY A 34 4.84 -18.96 6.37
N TYR A 35 5.63 -17.88 6.35
CA TYR A 35 5.45 -16.74 5.47
C TYR A 35 6.75 -16.32 4.79
N THR A 36 6.62 -15.81 3.57
CA THR A 36 7.67 -15.15 2.82
C THR A 36 7.49 -13.63 2.91
N LEU A 37 8.58 -12.91 3.16
CA LEU A 37 8.59 -11.44 3.13
C LEU A 37 9.03 -10.97 1.74
N VAL A 38 8.18 -10.21 1.06
CA VAL A 38 8.48 -9.55 -0.21
C VAL A 38 8.80 -8.10 0.08
N ARG A 39 10.07 -7.73 -0.08
CA ARG A 39 10.58 -6.45 0.39
C ARG A 39 10.73 -5.44 -0.73
N ARG A 40 10.43 -4.18 -0.45
CA ARG A 40 10.84 -3.03 -1.26
C ARG A 40 11.32 -1.91 -0.36
N ASP A 41 12.63 -1.77 -0.29
CA ASP A 41 13.26 -0.69 0.47
C ASP A 41 13.25 0.62 -0.31
N LYS A 42 13.22 1.72 0.43
CA LYS A 42 13.48 3.03 -0.16
C LYS A 42 14.97 3.16 -0.48
N PRO A 43 15.35 3.63 -1.68
CA PRO A 43 16.74 3.90 -2.01
C PRO A 43 17.41 4.81 -0.99
N ILE A 44 18.70 4.55 -0.71
CA ILE A 44 19.52 5.34 0.21
C ILE A 44 19.58 6.80 -0.27
N GLY A 45 19.14 7.74 0.57
CA GLY A 45 19.18 9.18 0.33
C GLY A 45 19.37 9.96 1.65
N PRO A 46 19.26 11.31 1.65
CA PRO A 46 19.51 12.14 2.84
C PRO A 46 18.61 11.82 4.05
N ARG A 47 17.50 11.12 3.82
CA ARG A 47 16.57 10.59 4.83
C ARG A 47 16.60 9.05 4.81
N THR A 48 17.77 8.47 5.02
CA THR A 48 17.97 7.03 5.07
C THR A 48 17.13 6.42 6.18
N GLY A 49 16.36 5.37 5.88
CA GLY A 49 15.53 4.68 6.87
C GLY A 49 14.12 5.23 7.06
N ASP A 50 13.69 6.24 6.29
CA ASP A 50 12.30 6.67 6.22
C ASP A 50 11.56 5.95 5.09
N GLY A 51 10.41 5.33 5.38
CA GLY A 51 9.61 4.59 4.39
C GLY A 51 9.89 3.09 4.38
N GLY A 52 9.77 2.49 3.20
CA GLY A 52 9.92 1.07 2.98
C GLY A 52 8.59 0.32 3.06
N LEU A 53 8.39 -0.56 2.10
CA LEU A 53 7.18 -1.38 1.97
C LEU A 53 7.57 -2.85 2.05
N PHE A 54 6.68 -3.66 2.60
CA PHE A 54 6.76 -5.09 2.35
C PHE A 54 5.39 -5.75 2.35
N PHE A 55 5.30 -6.85 1.60
CA PHE A 55 4.25 -7.84 1.81
C PHE A 55 4.77 -8.98 2.68
N ILE A 56 3.91 -9.52 3.53
CA ILE A 56 4.11 -10.82 4.18
C ILE A 56 3.09 -11.78 3.55
N VAL A 57 3.57 -12.83 2.89
CA VAL A 57 2.73 -13.75 2.10
C VAL A 57 2.83 -15.16 2.66
N ASN A 58 1.69 -15.77 2.98
CA ASN A 58 1.64 -17.14 3.49
C ASN A 58 2.16 -18.13 2.42
N HIS A 59 2.93 -19.14 2.82
CA HIS A 59 3.49 -20.14 1.90
C HIS A 59 2.44 -20.95 1.11
N THR A 60 1.18 -20.95 1.54
CA THR A 60 0.08 -21.58 0.78
C THR A 60 -0.40 -20.70 -0.40
N VAL A 61 0.07 -19.47 -0.51
CA VAL A 61 -0.34 -18.51 -1.55
C VAL A 61 0.74 -18.42 -2.60
N LEU A 62 0.40 -18.79 -3.84
CA LEU A 62 1.25 -18.53 -4.99
C LEU A 62 1.12 -17.06 -5.42
N TYR A 63 2.25 -16.42 -5.68
CA TYR A 63 2.29 -15.03 -6.11
C TYR A 63 3.47 -14.74 -7.04
N SER A 64 3.38 -13.63 -7.78
CA SER A 64 4.49 -13.05 -8.53
C SER A 64 4.59 -11.54 -8.28
N PRO A 65 5.79 -10.97 -8.11
CA PRO A 65 5.96 -9.51 -8.07
C PRO A 65 5.55 -8.86 -9.40
N ILE A 66 4.94 -7.68 -9.33
CA ILE A 66 4.54 -6.88 -10.51
C ILE A 66 5.38 -5.59 -10.55
N PRO A 67 6.06 -5.29 -11.67
CA PRO A 67 6.69 -3.99 -11.87
C PRO A 67 5.65 -2.87 -11.79
N SER A 68 5.85 -1.89 -10.91
CA SER A 68 4.87 -0.80 -10.69
C SER A 68 5.45 0.60 -10.94
N ASP A 69 6.71 0.72 -11.32
CA ASP A 69 7.40 2.01 -11.48
C ASP A 69 6.77 2.86 -12.59
N HIS A 70 6.26 2.20 -13.64
CA HIS A 70 5.56 2.87 -14.75
C HIS A 70 4.23 3.52 -14.34
N LEU A 71 3.70 3.19 -13.15
CA LEU A 71 2.43 3.72 -12.64
C LEU A 71 2.61 5.06 -11.93
N PHE A 72 3.84 5.46 -11.63
CA PHE A 72 4.18 6.68 -10.92
C PHE A 72 5.30 7.46 -11.64
N PRO A 73 5.12 7.81 -12.93
CA PRO A 73 6.18 8.40 -13.73
C PRO A 73 6.59 9.77 -13.17
N GLY A 74 7.86 9.90 -12.76
CA GLY A 74 8.41 11.13 -12.20
C GLY A 74 8.03 11.43 -10.75
N ASP A 75 7.27 10.54 -10.09
CA ASP A 75 6.94 10.65 -8.67
C ASP A 75 7.94 9.85 -7.84
N SER A 76 8.83 10.58 -7.15
CA SER A 76 9.80 10.01 -6.20
C SER A 76 9.34 10.09 -4.74
N THR A 77 8.10 10.55 -4.51
CA THR A 77 7.51 10.75 -3.18
C THR A 77 6.60 9.60 -2.79
N THR A 78 5.78 9.11 -3.73
CA THR A 78 4.92 7.95 -3.51
C THR A 78 5.73 6.67 -3.55
N GLU A 79 5.65 5.88 -2.48
CA GLU A 79 6.22 4.55 -2.43
C GLU A 79 5.15 3.53 -2.81
N HIS A 80 5.50 2.54 -3.63
CA HIS A 80 4.54 1.57 -4.14
C HIS A 80 5.17 0.19 -4.32
N GLN A 81 4.40 -0.86 -4.07
CA GLN A 81 4.81 -2.24 -4.27
C GLN A 81 3.60 -3.04 -4.74
N ALA A 82 3.79 -3.97 -5.68
CA ALA A 82 2.71 -4.73 -6.25
C ALA A 82 3.05 -6.22 -6.36
N ILE A 83 2.07 -7.07 -6.06
CA ILE A 83 2.12 -8.52 -6.29
C ILE A 83 0.83 -8.99 -6.96
N SER A 84 0.95 -10.02 -7.80
CA SER A 84 -0.18 -10.75 -8.36
C SER A 84 -0.37 -12.04 -7.56
N LYS A 85 -1.54 -12.26 -6.99
CA LYS A 85 -1.94 -13.54 -6.43
C LYS A 85 -2.43 -14.44 -7.56
N LEU A 86 -1.90 -15.66 -7.60
CA LEU A 86 -2.27 -16.69 -8.56
C LEU A 86 -3.27 -17.64 -7.89
N PHE A 87 -4.43 -17.82 -8.49
CA PHE A 87 -5.40 -18.82 -8.02
C PHE A 87 -5.06 -20.19 -8.63
N SER A 88 -4.86 -21.18 -7.75
CA SER A 88 -4.53 -22.56 -8.13
C SER A 88 -5.66 -23.29 -8.90
N ILE A 89 -6.90 -22.76 -8.85
CA ILE A 89 -8.09 -23.34 -9.49
C ILE A 89 -8.72 -22.31 -10.44
N SER A 90 -7.90 -21.50 -11.13
CA SER A 90 -8.45 -20.66 -12.21
C SER A 90 -8.45 -21.48 -13.50
N ILE A 91 -9.65 -21.77 -14.02
CA ILE A 91 -9.83 -22.37 -15.35
C ILE A 91 -9.34 -21.41 -16.45
N ASP A 92 -9.30 -20.10 -16.13
CA ASP A 92 -8.99 -19.02 -17.08
C ASP A 92 -7.72 -18.23 -16.73
N GLY A 93 -6.92 -18.70 -15.76
CA GLY A 93 -5.70 -17.98 -15.34
C GLY A 93 -5.96 -16.64 -14.65
N ALA A 94 -7.16 -16.43 -14.09
CA ALA A 94 -7.54 -15.20 -13.39
C ALA A 94 -6.49 -14.81 -12.34
N GLN A 95 -6.03 -13.56 -12.42
CA GLN A 95 -5.07 -12.99 -11.50
C GLN A 95 -5.75 -11.97 -10.59
N PHE A 96 -5.25 -11.85 -9.37
CA PHE A 96 -5.71 -10.83 -8.43
C PHE A 96 -4.54 -9.94 -8.02
N HIS A 97 -4.63 -8.65 -8.32
CA HIS A 97 -3.55 -7.70 -8.12
C HIS A 97 -3.68 -6.98 -6.78
N LEU A 98 -2.59 -6.96 -6.02
CA LEU A 98 -2.49 -6.27 -4.74
C LEU A 98 -1.45 -5.15 -4.86
N TYR A 99 -1.87 -3.92 -4.60
CA TYR A 99 -1.00 -2.74 -4.58
C TYR A 99 -0.91 -2.21 -3.15
N ASN A 100 0.31 -2.20 -2.62
CA ASN A 100 0.68 -1.60 -1.34
C ASN A 100 1.28 -0.22 -1.62
N ILE A 101 0.60 0.83 -1.16
CA ILE A 101 0.98 2.22 -1.41
C ILE A 101 1.31 2.92 -0.08
N TYR A 102 2.34 3.75 -0.09
CA TYR A 102 2.61 4.68 1.00
C TYR A 102 2.87 6.06 0.43
N ILE A 103 2.09 7.04 0.89
CA ILE A 103 2.29 8.45 0.59
C ILE A 103 2.67 9.12 1.90
N PRO A 104 3.87 9.71 2.03
CA PRO A 104 4.27 10.41 3.24
C PRO A 104 3.28 11.52 3.63
N PRO A 105 3.24 11.92 4.92
CA PRO A 105 2.44 13.06 5.36
C PRO A 105 2.66 14.31 4.51
N PRO A 106 1.65 15.19 4.30
CA PRO A 106 1.82 16.42 3.51
C PRO A 106 2.97 17.32 3.96
N THR A 107 3.34 17.27 5.24
CA THR A 107 4.47 18.01 5.82
C THR A 107 5.83 17.47 5.39
N SER A 108 5.89 16.21 4.95
CA SER A 108 7.10 15.52 4.52
C SER A 108 7.29 15.54 3.00
N CYS A 109 6.26 15.94 2.25
CA CYS A 109 6.27 16.01 0.78
C CYS A 109 6.89 17.31 0.25
N PRO A 110 7.42 17.32 -0.98
CA PRO A 110 7.83 18.55 -1.67
C PRO A 110 6.69 19.57 -1.79
N PRO A 111 6.99 20.88 -1.83
CA PRO A 111 5.99 21.91 -2.10
C PRO A 111 5.24 21.64 -3.41
N GLY A 112 3.91 21.76 -3.37
CA GLY A 112 3.06 21.53 -4.55
C GLY A 112 2.84 20.06 -4.92
N PHE A 113 3.39 19.11 -4.17
CA PHE A 113 3.14 17.68 -4.41
C PHE A 113 1.65 17.33 -4.23
N SER A 114 1.05 16.77 -5.28
CA SER A 114 -0.29 16.20 -5.27
C SER A 114 -0.22 14.77 -5.80
N PRO A 115 -0.59 13.75 -5.00
CA PRO A 115 -0.52 12.38 -5.46
C PRO A 115 -1.55 12.11 -6.58
N SER A 116 -1.12 11.34 -7.58
CA SER A 116 -1.97 10.88 -8.67
C SER A 116 -2.05 9.36 -8.65
N LEU A 117 -3.25 8.84 -8.37
CA LEU A 117 -3.56 7.41 -8.49
C LEU A 117 -4.11 7.07 -9.88
N SER A 118 -4.30 8.07 -10.74
CA SER A 118 -4.94 7.90 -12.05
C SER A 118 -4.37 6.75 -12.89
N PRO A 119 -3.04 6.51 -12.96
CA PRO A 119 -2.51 5.36 -13.70
C PRO A 119 -2.97 4.02 -13.13
N LEU A 120 -2.99 3.87 -11.79
CA LEU A 120 -3.50 2.67 -11.12
C LEU A 120 -5.00 2.47 -11.35
N LEU A 121 -5.78 3.54 -11.24
CA LEU A 121 -7.23 3.52 -11.38
C LEU A 121 -7.70 3.23 -12.82
N LYS A 122 -6.80 3.41 -13.80
CA LYS A 122 -7.02 3.13 -15.22
C LYS A 122 -6.52 1.75 -15.65
N LEU A 123 -5.81 1.02 -14.79
CA LEU A 123 -5.54 -0.38 -15.04
C LEU A 123 -6.87 -1.11 -15.17
N ASP A 124 -6.87 -2.22 -15.91
CA ASP A 124 -8.04 -3.07 -15.96
C ASP A 124 -8.43 -3.45 -14.52
N ALA A 125 -9.49 -2.81 -14.01
CA ALA A 125 -9.80 -2.75 -12.58
C ALA A 125 -10.39 -4.07 -12.07
N HIS A 126 -10.58 -5.03 -12.97
CA HIS A 126 -11.00 -6.37 -12.62
C HIS A 126 -9.95 -7.00 -11.69
N ASN A 127 -10.39 -7.48 -10.53
CA ASN A 127 -9.58 -8.22 -9.57
C ASN A 127 -8.41 -7.44 -8.94
N THR A 128 -8.56 -6.14 -8.67
CA THR A 128 -7.51 -5.32 -8.05
C THR A 128 -7.91 -4.80 -6.67
N ILE A 129 -6.99 -4.86 -5.69
CA ILE A 129 -7.07 -4.08 -4.45
C ILE A 129 -5.90 -3.10 -4.37
N LEU A 130 -6.23 -1.83 -4.18
CA LEU A 130 -5.31 -0.81 -3.70
C LEU A 130 -5.48 -0.67 -2.18
N MET A 131 -4.37 -0.75 -1.45
CA MET A 131 -4.33 -0.59 0.00
C MET A 131 -3.07 0.15 0.41
N GLY A 132 -3.10 0.83 1.55
CA GLY A 132 -1.96 1.62 1.97
C GLY A 132 -2.27 2.72 2.96
N ASP A 133 -1.23 3.46 3.32
CA ASP A 133 -1.34 4.72 4.06
C ASP A 133 -1.12 5.89 3.10
N PHE A 134 -2.21 6.57 2.79
CA PHE A 134 -2.25 7.70 1.86
C PHE A 134 -1.99 9.05 2.57
N ASN A 135 -1.92 9.05 3.92
CA ASN A 135 -1.85 10.25 4.75
C ASN A 135 -2.81 11.35 4.28
N ALA A 136 -4.07 10.98 4.06
CA ALA A 136 -5.13 11.82 3.53
C ALA A 136 -6.39 11.68 4.39
N HIS A 137 -7.17 12.76 4.50
CA HIS A 137 -8.37 12.80 5.34
C HIS A 137 -9.59 13.17 4.50
N ASN A 138 -10.60 12.31 4.50
CA ASN A 138 -11.87 12.55 3.84
C ASN A 138 -13.00 11.78 4.59
N PRO A 139 -14.21 12.35 4.68
CA PRO A 139 -15.37 11.65 5.25
C PRO A 139 -15.70 10.30 4.60
N ALA A 140 -15.36 10.09 3.33
CA ALA A 140 -15.61 8.85 2.60
C ALA A 140 -14.90 7.62 3.19
N TRP A 141 -13.80 7.82 3.94
CA TRP A 141 -13.16 6.79 4.75
C TRP A 141 -13.16 7.15 6.24
N PHE A 142 -14.20 7.84 6.68
CA PHE A 142 -14.50 8.15 8.09
C PHE A 142 -13.40 8.91 8.81
N SER A 143 -12.68 9.76 8.08
CA SER A 143 -11.57 10.53 8.61
C SER A 143 -11.83 12.02 8.53
N ALA A 144 -11.59 12.73 9.64
CA ALA A 144 -11.67 14.18 9.75
C ALA A 144 -10.30 14.76 10.10
N THR A 145 -10.07 16.02 9.75
CA THR A 145 -8.86 16.78 10.10
C THR A 145 -9.15 18.27 10.15
N GLN A 146 -8.35 19.01 10.92
CA GLN A 146 -8.30 20.48 10.89
C GLN A 146 -7.19 21.01 9.96
N GLY A 147 -6.40 20.11 9.35
CA GLY A 147 -5.28 20.50 8.49
C GLY A 147 -5.69 20.63 7.02
N ASP A 148 -5.66 21.85 6.48
CA ASP A 148 -6.08 22.17 5.11
C ASP A 148 -5.38 21.32 4.05
N ARG A 149 -4.06 21.11 4.17
CA ARG A 149 -3.30 20.32 3.19
C ARG A 149 -3.74 18.85 3.16
N ALA A 150 -4.04 18.29 4.34
CA ALA A 150 -4.43 16.90 4.47
C ALA A 150 -5.88 16.67 4.01
N ALA A 151 -6.76 17.66 4.24
CA ALA A 151 -8.12 17.70 3.70
C ALA A 151 -8.13 17.86 2.18
N ALA A 152 -7.34 18.81 1.64
CA ALA A 152 -7.21 19.03 0.20
C ALA A 152 -6.70 17.77 -0.52
N ARG A 153 -5.72 17.07 0.07
CA ARG A 153 -5.27 15.77 -0.44
C ARG A 153 -6.40 14.74 -0.46
N GLY A 154 -7.18 14.62 0.62
CA GLY A 154 -8.31 13.71 0.66
C GLY A 154 -9.37 14.02 -0.39
N ALA A 155 -9.68 15.31 -0.60
CA ALA A 155 -10.57 15.76 -1.67
C ALA A 155 -10.04 15.42 -3.08
N ALA A 156 -8.74 15.61 -3.32
CA ALA A 156 -8.13 15.26 -4.60
C ALA A 156 -8.13 13.75 -4.88
N LEU A 157 -7.96 12.92 -3.84
CA LEU A 157 -7.99 11.46 -3.97
C LEU A 157 -9.41 10.94 -4.21
N ILE A 158 -10.42 11.44 -3.48
CA ILE A 158 -11.80 10.97 -3.69
C ILE A 158 -12.30 11.32 -5.10
N ASN A 159 -11.98 12.50 -5.63
CA ASN A 159 -12.33 12.87 -7.01
C ASN A 159 -11.73 11.90 -8.04
N GLN A 160 -10.51 11.41 -7.81
CA GLN A 160 -9.89 10.40 -8.68
C GLN A 160 -10.60 9.04 -8.55
N ILE A 161 -10.94 8.62 -7.34
CA ILE A 161 -11.63 7.34 -7.06
C ILE A 161 -13.04 7.35 -7.65
N ASP A 162 -13.81 8.42 -7.45
CA ASP A 162 -15.17 8.61 -7.98
C ASP A 162 -15.19 8.62 -9.52
N SER A 163 -14.05 8.94 -10.13
CA SER A 163 -13.86 8.88 -11.59
C SER A 163 -13.41 7.49 -12.09
N SER A 164 -13.36 6.49 -11.21
CA SER A 164 -12.89 5.14 -11.50
C SER A 164 -13.99 4.08 -11.29
N GLN A 165 -13.66 2.81 -11.52
CA GLN A 165 -14.54 1.67 -11.21
C GLN A 165 -14.27 1.06 -9.82
N LEU A 166 -13.30 1.61 -9.06
CA LEU A 166 -13.00 1.11 -7.72
C LEU A 166 -14.02 1.62 -6.70
N ILE A 167 -14.23 0.81 -5.67
CA ILE A 167 -15.10 1.14 -4.53
C ILE A 167 -14.27 1.19 -3.25
N LEU A 168 -14.70 2.03 -2.30
CA LEU A 168 -14.10 2.09 -0.98
C LEU A 168 -14.57 0.91 -0.12
N LEU A 169 -13.62 0.30 0.59
CA LEU A 169 -13.87 -0.82 1.52
C LEU A 169 -13.71 -0.43 3.00
N ASN A 170 -13.37 0.83 3.28
CA ASN A 170 -13.18 1.33 4.64
C ASN A 170 -14.48 1.24 5.44
N GLN A 171 -14.36 0.96 6.74
CA GLN A 171 -15.47 0.90 7.69
C GLN A 171 -15.40 2.06 8.68
N VAL A 172 -16.47 2.27 9.46
CA VAL A 172 -16.62 3.36 10.46
C VAL A 172 -15.76 3.15 11.70
N THR A 173 -14.52 2.70 11.51
CA THR A 173 -13.55 2.44 12.58
C THR A 173 -12.26 3.17 12.22
N PRO A 174 -11.73 4.05 13.11
CA PRO A 174 -10.48 4.73 12.86
C PRO A 174 -9.34 3.73 12.60
N THR A 175 -8.57 3.99 11.54
CA THR A 175 -7.41 3.15 11.16
C THR A 175 -6.11 3.60 11.81
N ARG A 176 -6.11 4.79 12.45
CA ARG A 176 -5.01 5.31 13.27
C ARG A 176 -5.53 5.57 14.68
N LEU A 177 -4.88 4.95 15.67
CA LEU A 177 -5.13 5.20 17.08
C LEU A 177 -4.15 6.29 17.60
N PRO A 178 -4.56 7.12 18.57
CA PRO A 178 -3.71 8.14 19.19
C PRO A 178 -2.55 7.56 20.00
#